data_AF-N4UQU0-F1
#
_entry.id   AF-N4UQU0-F1
#
_cell.length_a   1.000
_cell.length_b   1.000
_cell.length_c   1.000
_cell.angle_alpha   90.00
_cell.angle_beta   90.00
_cell.angle_gamma   90.00
#
_symmetry.space_group_name_H-M   'P 1'
#
loop_
_entity.id
_entity.type
_entity.pdbx_description
1 polymer ?
#
loop_
_entity_poly.entity_id
_entity_poly.type
_entity_poly.pdbx_seq_one_letter_code
_entity_poly.pdbx_strand_id
1 'polypeptide(L)'
;MRDVGYDAQTIAGGLETAFGMSELAVAQAMQQAGYTAQEVASALKTVFSSDAKQIASALQGAYGWSADQIQGVLGDIGFTANQIGQAFQSPGGDFAHVGKSILDALNPSNCILQ
;
A
#
# COMPACT_ATOMS: atom_id res chain seq x y z
N MET A 1 4.56 11.70 -22.52
CA MET A 1 3.44 11.14 -21.73
C MET A 1 4.05 10.69 -20.42
N ARG A 2 3.47 11.09 -19.29
CA ARG A 2 4.10 10.97 -17.97
C ARG A 2 4.45 9.50 -17.69
N ASP A 3 5.75 9.21 -17.72
CA ASP A 3 6.37 7.89 -17.44
C ASP A 3 6.33 7.54 -15.94
N VAL A 4 5.46 8.21 -15.18
CA VAL A 4 5.47 8.15 -13.71
C VAL A 4 5.04 6.77 -13.22
N GLY A 5 4.30 6.00 -14.03
CA GLY A 5 4.03 4.59 -13.77
C GLY A 5 5.29 3.71 -13.88
N TYR A 6 6.15 3.96 -14.86
CA TYR A 6 7.41 3.22 -15.05
C TYR A 6 8.42 3.55 -13.96
N ASP A 7 8.54 4.81 -13.57
CA ASP A 7 9.36 5.23 -12.42
C ASP A 7 8.85 4.60 -11.12
N ALA A 8 7.54 4.64 -10.87
CA ALA A 8 6.92 4.05 -9.68
C ALA A 8 7.20 2.54 -9.56
N GLN A 9 7.05 1.80 -10.66
CA GLN A 9 7.38 0.37 -10.73
C GLN A 9 8.87 0.11 -10.54
N THR A 10 9.73 0.95 -11.13
CA THR A 10 11.19 0.80 -11.01
C THR A 10 11.65 1.04 -9.58
N ILE A 11 11.12 2.06 -8.91
CA ILE A 11 11.38 2.36 -7.50
C ILE A 11 10.87 1.23 -6.61
N ALA A 12 9.64 0.77 -6.81
CA ALA A 12 9.06 -0.32 -6.04
C ALA A 12 9.87 -1.61 -6.18
N GLY A 13 10.29 -1.97 -7.40
CA GLY A 13 11.14 -3.15 -7.65
C GLY A 13 12.53 -2.99 -7.06
N GLY A 14 13.11 -1.79 -7.14
CA GLY A 14 14.39 -1.49 -6.49
C GLY A 14 14.32 -1.63 -4.97
N LEU A 15 13.25 -1.15 -4.34
CA LEU A 15 13.05 -1.26 -2.89
C LEU A 15 12.78 -2.71 -2.45
N GLU A 16 12.02 -3.47 -3.22
CA GLU A 16 11.79 -4.90 -3.00
C GLU A 16 13.10 -5.68 -3.08
N THR A 17 13.81 -5.57 -4.20
CA THR A 17 14.98 -6.41 -4.46
C THR A 17 16.22 -5.94 -3.69
N ALA A 18 16.43 -4.64 -3.51
CA ALA A 18 17.62 -4.11 -2.84
C ALA A 18 17.50 -4.07 -1.32
N PHE A 19 16.28 -3.91 -0.78
CA PHE A 19 16.06 -3.75 0.67
C PHE A 19 15.16 -4.84 1.28
N GLY A 20 14.55 -5.73 0.48
CA GLY A 20 13.62 -6.74 0.98
C GLY A 20 12.40 -6.11 1.64
N MET A 21 12.01 -4.91 1.23
CA MET A 21 10.95 -4.15 1.89
C MET A 21 9.57 -4.73 1.61
N SER A 22 8.76 -4.84 2.66
CA SER A 22 7.34 -5.18 2.55
C SER A 22 6.57 -4.12 1.76
N GLU A 23 5.46 -4.51 1.14
CA GLU A 23 4.57 -3.68 0.31
C GLU A 23 4.18 -2.35 1.00
N LEU A 24 3.97 -2.40 2.30
CA LEU A 24 3.67 -1.24 3.13
C LEU A 24 4.85 -0.23 3.21
N ALA A 25 6.06 -0.72 3.43
CA ALA A 25 7.26 0.12 3.52
C ALA A 25 7.56 0.77 2.17
N VAL A 26 7.36 0.02 1.08
CA VAL A 26 7.44 0.56 -0.29
C VAL A 26 6.38 1.64 -0.51
N ALA A 27 5.13 1.40 -0.14
CA ALA A 27 4.06 2.39 -0.27
C ALA A 27 4.36 3.68 0.51
N GLN A 28 4.89 3.57 1.73
CA GLN A 28 5.31 4.71 2.54
C GLN A 28 6.50 5.46 1.94
N ALA A 29 7.50 4.75 1.43
CA ALA A 29 8.66 5.37 0.77
C ALA A 29 8.24 6.13 -0.49
N MET A 30 7.37 5.55 -1.31
CA MET A 30 6.85 6.20 -2.51
C MET A 30 5.94 7.38 -2.18
N GLN A 31 5.10 7.27 -1.14
CA GLN A 31 4.32 8.40 -0.63
C GLN A 31 5.22 9.57 -0.22
N GLN A 32 6.30 9.29 0.53
CA GLN A 32 7.28 10.30 0.93
C GLN A 32 8.05 10.89 -0.27
N ALA A 33 8.26 10.09 -1.32
CA ALA A 33 8.83 10.55 -2.58
C ALA A 33 7.85 11.38 -3.44
N GLY A 34 6.59 11.54 -3.01
CA GLY A 34 5.59 12.39 -3.65
C GLY A 34 4.74 11.69 -4.71
N TYR A 35 4.76 10.34 -4.77
CA TYR A 35 3.87 9.58 -5.64
C TYR A 35 2.43 9.64 -5.14
N THR A 36 1.48 9.50 -6.07
CA THR A 36 0.07 9.35 -5.74
C THR A 36 -0.26 7.91 -5.37
N ALA A 37 -1.34 7.72 -4.61
CA ALA A 37 -1.78 6.38 -4.23
C ALA A 37 -2.13 5.50 -5.44
N GLN A 38 -2.59 6.07 -6.55
CA GLN A 38 -2.84 5.32 -7.80
C GLN A 38 -1.55 4.79 -8.42
N GLU A 39 -0.48 5.59 -8.42
CA GLU A 39 0.84 5.19 -8.92
C GLU A 39 1.44 4.11 -8.03
N VAL A 40 1.36 4.28 -6.71
CA VAL A 40 1.80 3.27 -5.74
C VAL A 40 1.02 1.97 -5.91
N ALA A 41 -0.31 2.04 -6.02
CA ALA A 41 -1.14 0.85 -6.17
C ALA A 41 -0.84 0.10 -7.47
N SER A 42 -0.63 0.82 -8.56
CA SER A 42 -0.22 0.24 -9.84
C SER A 42 1.15 -0.43 -9.75
N ALA A 43 2.11 0.24 -9.10
CA ALA A 43 3.44 -0.31 -8.90
C ALA A 43 3.42 -1.59 -8.06
N LEU A 44 2.70 -1.60 -6.93
CA LEU A 44 2.53 -2.80 -6.10
C LEU A 44 1.87 -3.93 -6.89
N LYS A 45 0.79 -3.65 -7.62
CA LYS A 45 0.12 -4.64 -8.47
C LYS A 45 1.06 -5.27 -9.49
N THR A 46 1.94 -4.50 -10.12
CA THR A 46 2.80 -5.02 -11.20
C THR A 46 4.10 -5.63 -10.68
N VAL A 47 4.75 -5.01 -9.71
CA VAL A 47 6.06 -5.44 -9.19
C VAL A 47 5.90 -6.61 -8.23
N PHE A 48 4.99 -6.48 -7.26
CA PHE A 48 4.79 -7.49 -6.22
C PHE A 48 3.74 -8.53 -6.61
N SER A 49 3.04 -8.34 -7.75
CA SER A 49 1.86 -9.13 -8.12
C SER A 49 0.82 -9.18 -7.00
N SER A 50 0.73 -8.09 -6.21
CA SER A 50 -0.11 -7.99 -5.04
C SER A 50 -1.59 -8.08 -5.38
N ASP A 51 -2.35 -8.80 -4.56
CA ASP A 51 -3.80 -8.82 -4.65
C ASP A 51 -4.41 -7.52 -4.09
N ALA A 52 -5.68 -7.29 -4.42
CA ALA A 52 -6.44 -6.10 -4.00
C ALA A 52 -6.35 -5.86 -2.48
N LYS A 53 -6.36 -6.92 -1.67
CA LYS A 53 -6.25 -6.84 -0.21
C LYS A 53 -4.92 -6.27 0.25
N GLN A 54 -3.80 -6.75 -0.30
CA GLN A 54 -2.47 -6.33 0.13
C GLN A 54 -2.23 -4.86 -0.26
N ILE A 55 -2.61 -4.50 -1.49
CA ILE A 55 -2.56 -3.12 -1.97
C ILE A 55 -3.41 -2.22 -1.08
N ALA A 56 -4.62 -2.65 -0.74
CA ALA A 56 -5.51 -1.88 0.11
C ALA A 56 -4.92 -1.63 1.51
N SER A 57 -4.35 -2.67 2.14
CA SER A 57 -3.63 -2.52 3.43
C SER A 57 -2.44 -1.57 3.30
N ALA A 58 -1.64 -1.69 2.24
CA ALA A 58 -0.47 -0.83 2.01
C ALA A 58 -0.87 0.65 1.81
N LEU A 59 -1.87 0.92 0.96
CA LEU A 59 -2.38 2.27 0.72
C LEU A 59 -2.96 2.88 1.99
N GLN A 60 -3.70 2.10 2.77
CA GLN A 60 -4.24 2.59 4.02
C GLN A 60 -3.13 2.91 5.02
N GLY A 61 -2.13 2.05 5.16
CA GLY A 61 -1.02 2.26 6.08
C GLY A 61 -0.09 3.42 5.68
N ALA A 62 0.05 3.69 4.38
CA ALA A 62 0.85 4.79 3.88
C ALA A 62 0.09 6.13 3.88
N TYR A 63 -1.15 6.15 3.38
CA TYR A 63 -1.90 7.40 3.15
C TYR A 63 -3.01 7.67 4.17
N GLY A 64 -3.37 6.71 5.02
CA GLY A 64 -4.49 6.82 5.96
C GLY A 64 -5.85 6.93 5.27
N TRP A 65 -5.96 6.45 4.03
CA TRP A 65 -7.18 6.58 3.22
C TRP A 65 -8.33 5.73 3.73
N SER A 66 -9.55 6.23 3.56
CA SER A 66 -10.77 5.47 3.85
C SER A 66 -11.00 4.35 2.82
N ALA A 67 -11.77 3.34 3.21
CA ALA A 67 -12.13 2.21 2.35
C ALA A 67 -12.67 2.67 0.98
N ASP A 68 -13.60 3.63 0.94
CA ASP A 68 -14.15 4.20 -0.30
C ASP A 68 -13.07 4.74 -1.26
N GLN A 69 -12.08 5.46 -0.74
CA GLN A 69 -11.00 6.03 -1.55
C GLN A 69 -10.13 4.92 -2.16
N ILE A 70 -9.83 3.90 -1.34
CA ILE A 70 -9.04 2.74 -1.76
C ILE A 70 -9.82 1.90 -2.78
N GLN A 71 -11.12 1.71 -2.59
CA GLN A 71 -11.99 1.04 -3.57
C GLN A 71 -11.96 1.74 -4.93
N GLY A 72 -12.01 3.08 -4.93
CA GLY A 72 -11.90 3.89 -6.14
C GLY A 72 -10.59 3.61 -6.89
N VAL A 73 -9.44 3.66 -6.19
CA VAL A 73 -8.14 3.41 -6.81
C VAL A 73 -7.98 1.96 -7.27
N LEU A 74 -8.42 0.99 -6.48
CA LEU A 74 -8.38 -0.43 -6.89
C LEU A 74 -9.21 -0.66 -8.16
N GLY A 75 -10.37 0.01 -8.28
CA GLY A 75 -11.17 -0.02 -9.50
C GLY A 75 -10.46 0.63 -10.69
N ASP A 76 -9.81 1.77 -10.47
CA ASP A 76 -9.08 2.51 -11.51
C ASP A 76 -7.91 1.70 -12.08
N ILE A 77 -7.16 0.98 -11.22
CA ILE A 77 -6.07 0.09 -11.64
C ILE A 77 -6.57 -1.27 -12.16
N GLY A 78 -7.89 -1.46 -12.33
CA GLY A 78 -8.50 -2.59 -13.02
C GLY A 78 -8.79 -3.81 -12.15
N PHE A 79 -8.93 -3.68 -10.83
CA PHE A 79 -9.52 -4.75 -10.01
C PHE A 79 -11.04 -4.77 -10.20
N THR A 80 -11.59 -5.98 -10.26
CA THR A 80 -13.04 -6.17 -10.35
C THR A 80 -13.72 -5.87 -9.02
N ALA A 81 -15.00 -5.47 -9.06
CA ALA A 81 -15.81 -5.27 -7.86
C ALA A 81 -15.83 -6.50 -6.95
N ASN A 82 -15.68 -7.72 -7.49
CA ASN A 82 -15.58 -8.94 -6.71
C ASN A 82 -14.22 -9.09 -5.99
N GLN A 83 -13.10 -8.73 -6.62
CA GLN A 83 -11.79 -8.73 -5.97
C GLN A 83 -11.70 -7.67 -4.88
N ILE A 84 -12.24 -6.49 -5.17
CA ILE A 84 -12.38 -5.40 -4.20
C ILE A 84 -13.29 -5.87 -3.05
N GLY A 85 -14.47 -6.40 -3.36
CA GLY A 85 -15.39 -6.97 -2.38
C GLY A 85 -14.71 -7.97 -1.45
N GLN A 86 -13.94 -8.92 -1.99
CA GLN A 86 -13.19 -9.89 -1.19
C GLN A 86 -12.09 -9.26 -0.32
N ALA A 87 -11.44 -8.20 -0.78
CA ALA A 87 -10.47 -7.44 0.01
C ALA A 87 -11.11 -6.79 1.25
N PHE A 88 -12.36 -6.34 1.13
CA PHE A 88 -13.12 -5.69 2.21
C PHE A 88 -14.07 -6.62 2.99
N GLN A 89 -14.41 -7.80 2.45
CA GLN A 89 -15.33 -8.78 3.06
C GLN A 89 -14.65 -9.78 4.00
N SER A 90 -13.31 -9.81 4.07
CA SER A 90 -12.62 -10.63 5.07
C SER A 90 -13.07 -10.20 6.49
N PRO A 91 -13.61 -11.09 7.33
CA PRO A 91 -14.12 -10.75 8.66
C PRO A 91 -13.05 -10.30 9.69
N GLY A 92 -11.81 -10.07 9.26
CA GLY A 92 -10.75 -9.46 10.04
C GLY A 92 -10.42 -8.08 9.49
N GLY A 93 -10.90 -7.04 10.17
CA GLY A 93 -10.67 -5.63 9.85
C GLY A 93 -9.21 -5.20 9.97
N ASP A 94 -8.37 -5.64 9.04
CA ASP A 94 -6.97 -5.22 8.93
C ASP A 94 -6.86 -3.71 8.63
N PHE A 95 -7.89 -3.13 8.01
CA PHE A 95 -8.05 -1.68 7.86
C PHE A 95 -8.07 -0.94 9.22
N ALA A 96 -8.63 -1.51 10.30
CA ALA A 96 -8.53 -0.88 11.62
C ALA A 96 -7.15 -1.09 12.29
N HIS A 97 -6.40 -2.11 11.90
CA HIS A 97 -5.18 -2.53 12.60
C HIS A 97 -3.88 -2.01 11.96
N VAL A 98 -3.81 -1.90 10.63
CA VAL A 98 -2.59 -1.45 9.93
C VAL A 98 -2.17 -0.04 10.37
N GLY A 99 -3.12 0.89 10.49
CA GLY A 99 -2.83 2.24 10.99
C GLY A 99 -2.32 2.24 12.43
N LYS A 100 -2.83 1.32 13.27
CA LYS A 100 -2.44 1.22 14.68
C LYS A 100 -1.06 0.58 14.84
N SER A 101 -0.75 -0.50 14.13
CA SER A 101 0.55 -1.17 14.18
C SER A 101 1.69 -0.29 13.65
N ILE A 102 1.44 0.52 12.63
CA ILE A 102 2.41 1.49 12.11
C ILE A 102 2.62 2.63 13.10
N LEU A 103 1.54 3.17 13.69
CA LEU A 103 1.62 4.19 14.72
C LEU A 103 2.37 3.67 15.95
N ASP A 104 2.20 2.39 16.31
CA ASP A 104 2.89 1.71 17.41
C ASP A 104 4.38 1.48 17.10
N ALA A 105 4.71 1.12 15.85
CA ALA A 105 6.09 0.93 15.39
C ALA A 105 6.87 2.25 15.21
N LEU A 106 6.17 3.36 14.96
CA LEU A 106 6.75 4.70 14.85
C LEU A 106 6.69 5.50 16.17
N ASN A 107 6.06 4.97 17.22
CA ASN A 107 6.03 5.61 18.53
C ASN A 107 7.39 5.43 19.23
N PRO A 108 8.16 6.51 19.48
CA PRO A 108 9.47 6.41 20.14
C PRO A 108 9.40 5.84 21.56
N SER A 109 8.21 5.76 22.15
CA SER A 109 7.98 5.15 23.46
C SER A 109 8.07 3.61 23.46
N ASN A 110 7.99 2.97 22.29
CA ASN A 110 8.00 1.49 22.17
C ASN A 110 9.43 0.92 21.99
N CYS A 111 10.43 1.76 21.71
CA CYS A 111 11.83 1.34 21.57
C CYS A 111 12.59 1.22 22.91
N ILE A 112 11.97 1.53 24.06
CA ILE A 112 12.69 1.68 25.35
C ILE A 112 12.44 0.54 26.35
N LEU A 113 11.85 -0.59 25.93
CA LEU A 113 11.43 -1.67 26.84
C LEU A 113 11.79 -3.10 26.41
N GLN A 114 12.80 -3.31 25.56
CA GLN A 114 13.45 -4.62 25.43
C GLN A 114 14.90 -4.60 25.92
#